data_AF-A0A523S4Q5-F1
#
_entry.id   AF-A0A523S4Q5-F1
#
_cell.length_a   1.000
_cell.length_b   1.000
_cell.length_c   1.000
_cell.angle_alpha   90.00
_cell.angle_beta   90.00
_cell.angle_gamma   90.00
#
_symmetry.space_group_name_H-M   'P 1'
#
loop_
_entity.id
_entity.type
_entity.pdbx_description
1 polymer ?
#
loop_
_entity_poly.entity_id
_entity_poly.type
_entity_poly.pdbx_seq_one_letter_code
_entity_poly.pdbx_strand_id
1 'polypeptide(L)' 'MWRLKGCPKCNGDIFLEKDIDGWYERCLQCGYNQDLETIVEVKEQPSREKRELATAGAMKTTK' A
#
# COMPACT_ATOMS: atom_id res chain seq x y z
N MET A 1 1.21 7.01 2.78
CA MET A 1 2.08 5.81 2.83
C MET A 1 3.48 6.26 3.22
N TRP A 2 4.15 5.57 4.15
CA TRP A 2 5.48 5.96 4.64
C TRP A 2 6.52 4.93 4.19
N ARG A 3 7.72 5.39 3.82
CA ARG A 3 8.88 4.56 3.48
C ARG A 3 9.98 4.79 4.51
N LEU A 4 10.22 3.78 5.34
CA LEU A 4 11.26 3.82 6.36
C LEU A 4 12.64 3.72 5.71
N LYS A 5 13.61 4.50 6.21
CA LYS A 5 15.00 4.51 5.69
C LYS A 5 15.11 4.76 4.18
N GLY A 6 14.11 5.40 3.57
CA GLY A 6 14.04 5.62 2.12
C GLY A 6 14.83 6.83 1.62
N CYS A 7 15.24 7.75 2.50
CA CYS A 7 15.91 8.97 2.07
C CYS A 7 17.32 8.71 1.50
N PRO A 8 17.61 9.10 0.25
CA PRO A 8 18.94 8.92 -0.35
C PRO A 8 19.99 9.85 0.27
N LYS A 9 19.58 10.92 0.96
CA LYS A 9 20.50 11.88 1.59
C LYS A 9 20.91 11.50 3.01
N CYS A 10 19.96 11.06 3.84
CA CYS A 10 20.21 10.85 5.27
C CYS A 10 19.75 9.49 5.80
N ASN A 11 19.23 8.60 4.93
CA ASN A 11 18.60 7.35 5.34
C ASN A 11 17.50 7.54 6.40
N GLY A 12 16.82 8.69 6.37
CA GLY A 12 15.64 8.97 7.18
C GLY A 12 14.36 8.46 6.52
N ASP A 13 13.25 8.71 7.19
CA ASP A 13 11.93 8.29 6.74
C ASP A 13 11.33 9.29 5.74
N ILE A 14 10.68 8.75 4.70
CA ILE A 14 10.00 9.51 3.65
C ILE A 14 8.49 9.29 3.79
N PHE A 15 7.70 10.35 3.56
CA PHE A 15 6.25 10.28 3.40
C PHE A 15 5.81 10.80 2.04
N LEU A 16 4.72 10.23 1.50
CA LEU A 16 4.04 10.76 0.32
C LEU A 16 2.98 11.78 0.74
N GLU A 17 2.91 12.87 -0.02
CA GLU A 17 1.87 13.90 0.07
C GLU A 17 1.37 14.25 -1.35
N LYS A 18 0.18 14.84 -1.43
CA LYS A 18 -0.42 15.31 -2.68
C LYS A 18 -0.80 16.77 -2.54
N ASP A 19 -0.41 17.57 -3.52
CA ASP A 19 -0.82 18.96 -3.64
C ASP A 19 -1.58 19.20 -4.96
N ILE A 20 -1.57 20.47 -5.40
CA ILE A 20 -2.21 20.92 -6.65
C ILE A 20 -1.41 20.44 -7.87
N ASP A 21 -0.09 20.35 -7.75
CA ASP A 21 0.84 20.01 -8.82
C ASP A 21 1.01 18.49 -8.98
N GLY A 22 0.78 17.69 -7.93
CA GLY A 22 0.75 16.25 -8.05
C GLY A 22 1.04 15.50 -6.75
N TRP A 23 1.54 14.28 -6.90
CA TRP A 23 2.10 13.53 -5.79
C TRP A 23 3.57 13.89 -5.65
N TYR A 24 4.04 14.00 -4.42
CA TYR A 24 5.44 14.18 -4.12
C TYR A 24 5.80 13.41 -2.86
N GLU A 25 7.08 13.07 -2.73
CA GLU A 25 7.62 12.45 -1.53
C GLU A 25 8.56 13.42 -0.81
N ARG A 26 8.52 13.41 0.53
CA ARG A 26 9.33 14.29 1.37
C ARG A 26 9.94 13.54 2.55
N CYS A 27 11.19 13.83 2.87
CA CYS A 27 11.87 13.28 4.04
C CYS A 27 11.59 14.11 5.30
N LEU A 28 11.17 13.46 6.38
CA LEU A 28 10.91 14.10 7.68
C LEU A 28 12.18 14.63 8.35
N GLN A 29 13.33 14.01 8.08
CA GLN A 29 14.53 14.23 8.86
C GLN A 29 15.48 15.27 8.27
N CYS A 30 15.56 15.37 6.93
CA CYS A 30 16.45 16.33 6.24
C CYS A 30 15.72 17.25 5.25
N GLY A 31 14.41 17.06 5.03
CA GLY A 31 13.62 17.88 4.12
C GLY A 31 13.82 17.62 2.63
N TYR A 32 14.54 16.57 2.22
CA TYR A 32 14.61 16.13 0.82
C TYR A 32 13.20 15.97 0.24
N ASN A 33 12.90 16.61 -0.90
CA ASN A 33 11.66 16.43 -1.64
C ASN A 33 11.97 15.95 -3.06
N GLN A 34 11.05 15.16 -3.59
CA GLN A 34 11.09 14.70 -4.97
C GLN A 34 9.66 14.56 -5.49
N ASP A 35 9.39 15.16 -6.63
CA ASP A 35 8.10 15.05 -7.31
C ASP A 35 7.94 13.65 -7.91
N LEU A 36 6.73 13.10 -7.82
CA LEU A 36 6.39 11.80 -8.40
C LEU A 36 5.57 12.02 -9.67
N GLU A 37 6.21 11.81 -10.82
CA GLU A 37 5.49 11.77 -12.09
C GLU A 37 4.46 10.63 -12.04
N THR A 38 3.18 10.98 -12.18
CA THR A 38 2.09 10.01 -12.08
C THR A 38 2.01 9.22 -13.38
N ILE A 39 2.80 8.15 -13.50
CA ILE A 39 2.68 7.20 -14.61
C ILE A 39 1.53 6.23 -14.26
N VAL A 40 0.29 6.65 -14.47
CA VAL A 40 -0.87 5.75 -14.39
C VAL A 40 -1.00 4.95 -15.68
N GLU A 41 -0.28 3.84 -15.78
CA GLU A 41 -0.77 2.67 -16.52
C GLU A 41 -1.41 1.72 -15.52
N VAL A 42 -2.67 2.01 -15.15
CA VAL A 42 -3.49 1.10 -14.34
C VAL A 42 -3.82 -0.12 -15.20
N LYS A 43 -2.97 -1.15 -15.15
CA LYS A 43 -3.41 -2.51 -15.50
C LYS A 43 -4.21 -3.04 -14.32
N GLU A 44 -5.53 -2.94 -14.47
CA GLU A 44 -6.58 -3.51 -13.63
C GLU A 44 -6.16 -4.91 -13.11
N GLN A 45 -5.94 -5.04 -11.80
CA GLN A 45 -5.77 -6.35 -11.17
C GLN A 45 -7.12 -6.78 -10.57
N PRO A 46 -7.72 -7.88 -11.05
CA PRO A 46 -8.96 -8.38 -10.47
C PRO A 46 -8.71 -8.88 -9.05
N SER A 47 -9.40 -8.26 -8.09
CA SER A 47 -9.48 -8.70 -6.70
C SER A 47 -10.03 -10.13 -6.64
N ARG A 48 -9.19 -11.09 -6.27
CA ARG A 48 -9.61 -12.47 -6.00
C ARG A 48 -10.21 -12.54 -4.60
N GLU A 49 -11.50 -12.24 -4.49
CA GLU A 49 -12.30 -12.58 -3.32
C GLU A 49 -12.36 -14.11 -3.21
N LYS A 50 -11.77 -14.68 -2.15
CA LYS A 50 -11.97 -16.08 -1.78
C LYS A 50 -12.52 -16.13 -0.36
N ARG A 51 -13.85 -16.05 -0.26
CA ARG A 51 -14.59 -16.51 0.91
C ARG A 51 -14.48 -18.04 0.96
N GLU A 52 -13.75 -18.57 1.93
CA GLU A 52 -13.82 -20.00 2.30
C GLU A 52 -14.45 -20.09 3.69
N LEU A 53 -15.77 -20.23 3.74
CA LEU A 53 -16.48 -20.75 4.92
C LEU A 53 -16.69 -22.26 4.69
N ALA A 54 -15.85 -23.07 5.32
CA ALA A 54 -16.03 -24.51 5.36
C ALA A 54 -17.10 -24.87 6.40
N THR A 55 -18.31 -25.19 5.94
CA THR A 55 -19.30 -25.87 6.79
C THR A 55 -19.02 -27.37 6.73
N ALA A 56 -18.33 -27.90 7.74
CA ALA A 56 -18.25 -29.34 8.02
C ALA A 56 -19.02 -29.64 9.30
N GLY A 57 -19.99 -30.55 9.23
CA GLY A 57 -20.74 -30.96 10.41
C GLY A 57 -21.95 -31.84 10.13
N ALA A 58 -21.76 -32.94 9.40
CA ALA A 58 -22.71 -34.04 9.42
C ALA A 58 -22.64 -34.70 10.80
N MET A 59 -23.76 -34.77 11.53
CA MET A 59 -23.88 -35.64 12.70
C MET A 59 -25.17 -36.45 12.58
N LYS A 60 -24.97 -37.76 12.43
CA LYS A 60 -25.99 -38.78 12.28
C LYS A 60 -26.53 -39.10 13.67
N THR A 61 -27.85 -39.03 13.88
CA THR A 61 -28.46 -39.52 15.12
C THR A 61 -28.95 -40.94 14.89
N THR A 62 -28.26 -41.89 15.51
CA THR A 62 -28.73 -43.26 15.72
C THR A 62 -28.93 -43.42 17.23
N LYS A 63 -30.17 -43.60 17.67
CA LYS A 63 -30.56 -44.53 18.74
C LYS A 63 -32.07 -44.73 18.75
#